data_AF-A0A8S9QMA2-F1
#
_entry.id   AF-A0A8S9QMA2-F1
#
_cell.length_a   1.000
_cell.length_b   1.000
_cell.length_c   1.000
_cell.angle_alpha   90.00
_cell.angle_beta   90.00
_cell.angle_gamma   90.00
#
_symmetry.space_group_name_H-M   'P 1'
#
loop_
_entity.id
_entity.type
_entity.pdbx_description
1 polymer ?
#
loop_
_entity_poly.entity_id
_entity_poly.type
_entity_poly.pdbx_seq_one_letter_code
_entity_poly.pdbx_strand_id
1 'polypeptide(L)'
;MAEPVPSKFQGRSPVDFPIVDLSNPNEDLVARAVVKASETWGMFQVVNHGIPTELMRRLKELGTEFFELPEKEKEAVARPADSTDLEGYTTDYKKDGEGRKTWADHLFHRVWPPSRINYRFWPKNSPDYRYEY
;
A
#
# COMPACT_ATOMS: atom_id res chain seq x y z
N MET A 1 -28.76 24.14 -4.66
CA MET A 1 -27.39 24.45 -5.10
C MET A 1 -26.55 24.58 -3.85
N ALA A 2 -25.69 23.61 -3.55
CA ALA A 2 -24.86 23.60 -2.35
C ALA A 2 -23.44 24.05 -2.72
N GLU A 3 -22.90 25.01 -1.98
CA GLU A 3 -21.52 25.48 -2.17
C GLU A 3 -20.50 24.43 -1.74
N PRO A 4 -19.33 24.34 -2.40
CA PRO A 4 -18.33 23.35 -2.06
C PRO A 4 -17.64 23.69 -0.74
N VAL A 5 -17.61 22.72 0.17
CA VAL A 5 -16.87 22.80 1.43
C VAL A 5 -15.37 22.82 1.12
N PRO A 6 -14.59 23.81 1.60
CA PRO A 6 -13.17 23.87 1.32
C PRO A 6 -12.41 22.70 1.98
N SER A 7 -11.60 22.03 1.18
CA SER A 7 -10.71 20.95 1.63
C SER A 7 -9.71 21.47 2.66
N LYS A 8 -9.76 20.93 3.88
CA LYS A 8 -8.84 21.25 4.99
C LYS A 8 -7.55 20.41 4.95
N PHE A 9 -6.97 20.21 3.78
CA PHE A 9 -5.56 19.81 3.67
C PHE A 9 -4.71 20.99 3.23
N GLN A 10 -4.49 21.91 4.17
CA GLN A 10 -3.41 22.89 4.11
C GLN A 10 -2.26 22.40 5.01
N GLY A 11 -1.65 21.30 4.61
CA GLY A 11 -0.44 20.78 5.24
C GLY A 11 0.69 20.80 4.22
N ARG A 12 1.27 21.98 3.94
CA ARG A 12 2.56 22.03 3.25
C ARG A 12 3.60 21.73 4.32
N SER A 13 4.03 20.46 4.42
CA SER A 13 5.19 20.12 5.25
C SER A 13 6.38 20.98 4.81
N PRO A 14 7.14 21.61 5.72
CA PRO A 14 8.30 22.46 5.37
C PRO A 14 9.51 21.66 4.85
N VAL A 15 9.29 20.41 4.50
CA VAL A 15 10.29 19.42 4.12
C VAL A 15 9.91 18.91 2.75
N ASP A 16 10.56 19.44 1.71
CA ASP A 16 10.39 18.96 0.35
C ASP A 16 11.11 17.61 0.22
N PHE A 17 10.35 16.52 0.24
CA PHE A 17 10.87 15.18 -0.07
C PHE A 17 11.40 15.15 -1.50
N PRO A 18 12.49 14.41 -1.78
CA PRO A 18 12.98 14.27 -3.15
C PRO A 18 11.90 13.67 -4.05
N ILE A 19 11.75 14.26 -5.23
CA ILE A 19 10.88 13.76 -6.29
C ILE A 19 11.78 13.30 -7.44
N VAL A 20 11.57 12.06 -7.90
CA VAL A 20 12.24 11.48 -9.06
C VAL A 20 11.22 11.34 -10.19
N ASP A 21 11.49 12.02 -11.30
CA ASP A 21 10.68 11.95 -12.51
C ASP A 21 11.24 10.90 -13.46
N LEU A 22 10.50 9.81 -13.68
CA LEU A 22 10.91 8.71 -14.57
C LEU A 22 10.64 8.98 -16.05
N SER A 23 9.99 10.09 -16.41
CA SER A 23 9.77 10.47 -17.81
C SER A 23 10.97 11.18 -18.45
N ASN A 24 12.01 11.48 -17.66
CA ASN A 24 13.20 12.14 -18.18
C ASN A 24 13.91 11.21 -19.18
N PRO A 25 14.13 11.65 -20.44
CA PRO A 25 14.74 10.81 -21.47
C PRO A 25 16.22 10.49 -21.19
N ASN A 26 16.87 11.19 -20.27
CA ASN A 26 18.23 10.91 -19.86
C ASN A 26 18.24 9.96 -18.64
N GLU A 27 18.33 8.66 -18.92
CA GLU A 27 18.32 7.59 -17.91
C GLU A 27 19.44 7.77 -16.85
N ASP A 28 20.61 8.27 -17.25
CA ASP A 28 21.73 8.52 -16.32
C ASP A 28 21.39 9.60 -15.29
N LEU A 29 20.63 10.63 -15.68
CA LEU A 29 20.17 11.66 -14.74
C LEU A 29 19.14 11.09 -13.77
N VAL A 30 18.24 10.23 -14.25
CA VAL A 30 17.25 9.54 -13.41
C VAL A 30 17.95 8.64 -12.40
N ALA A 31 18.90 7.81 -12.85
CA ALA A 31 19.67 6.92 -11.99
C ALA A 31 20.45 7.68 -10.91
N ARG A 32 21.11 8.79 -11.28
CA ARG A 32 21.80 9.67 -10.31
C ARG A 32 20.84 10.29 -9.30
N ALA A 33 19.64 10.69 -9.72
CA ALA A 33 18.63 11.24 -8.82
C ALA A 33 18.16 10.18 -7.80
N VAL A 34 17.92 8.94 -8.24
CA VAL A 34 17.57 7.81 -7.36
C VAL A 34 18.68 7.54 -6.36
N VAL A 35 19.93 7.41 -6.80
CA VAL A 35 21.08 7.17 -5.90
C VAL A 35 21.18 8.29 -4.87
N LYS A 36 21.20 9.55 -5.31
CA LYS A 36 21.32 10.70 -4.42
C LYS A 36 20.19 10.75 -3.39
N ALA A 37 18.94 10.54 -3.80
CA ALA A 37 17.81 10.55 -2.89
C ALA A 37 17.85 9.38 -1.90
N SER A 38 18.29 8.20 -2.36
CA SER A 38 18.48 7.02 -1.50
C SER A 38 19.55 7.26 -0.43
N GLU A 39 20.69 7.85 -0.80
CA GLU A 39 21.81 8.12 0.12
C GLU A 39 21.47 9.23 1.13
N THR A 40 20.76 10.26 0.70
CA THR A 40 20.52 11.46 1.52
C THR A 40 19.25 11.39 2.36
N TRP A 41 18.20 10.73 1.86
CA TRP A 41 16.89 10.63 2.52
C TRP A 41 16.48 9.21 2.89
N GLY A 42 17.00 8.19 2.20
CA GLY A 42 16.51 6.82 2.32
C GLY A 42 15.12 6.58 1.72
N MET A 43 14.45 7.64 1.24
CA MET A 43 13.14 7.58 0.57
C MET A 43 12.94 8.76 -0.38
N PHE A 44 12.06 8.57 -1.37
CA PHE A 44 11.70 9.59 -2.36
C PHE A 44 10.33 9.27 -2.96
N GLN A 45 9.70 10.29 -3.55
CA GLN A 45 8.49 10.12 -4.35
C GLN A 45 8.87 9.92 -5.80
N VAL A 46 8.16 9.02 -6.50
CA VAL A 46 8.34 8.79 -7.92
C VAL A 46 7.14 9.35 -8.67
N VAL A 47 7.38 10.11 -9.74
CA VAL A 47 6.34 10.62 -10.63
C VAL A 47 6.59 10.16 -12.07
N ASN A 48 5.53 10.18 -12.89
CA ASN A 48 5.57 9.74 -14.28
C ASN A 48 6.15 8.33 -14.47
N HIS A 49 5.82 7.42 -13.54
CA HIS A 49 6.33 6.05 -13.48
C HIS A 49 5.72 5.08 -14.51
N GLY A 50 4.85 5.55 -15.40
CA GLY A 50 4.21 4.72 -16.43
C GLY A 50 3.07 3.81 -15.93
N ILE A 51 2.98 3.55 -14.61
CA ILE A 51 1.82 2.83 -14.03
C ILE A 51 0.53 3.64 -14.27
N PRO A 52 -0.51 3.05 -14.89
CA PRO A 52 -1.78 3.73 -15.13
C PRO A 52 -2.43 4.23 -13.84
N THR A 53 -2.85 5.50 -13.82
CA THR A 53 -3.54 6.10 -12.67
C THR A 53 -4.81 5.33 -12.30
N GLU A 54 -5.50 4.81 -13.31
CA GLU A 54 -6.74 4.05 -13.13
C GLU A 54 -6.52 2.74 -12.37
N LEU A 55 -5.43 2.02 -12.68
CA LEU A 55 -5.03 0.82 -11.94
C LEU A 55 -4.75 1.15 -10.46
N MET A 56 -4.02 2.24 -10.20
CA MET A 56 -3.74 2.69 -8.83
C MET A 56 -5.00 3.13 -8.09
N ARG A 57 -5.96 3.75 -8.78
CA ARG A 57 -7.27 4.11 -8.22
C ARG A 57 -8.05 2.86 -7.84
N ARG A 58 -8.14 1.90 -8.75
CA ARG A 58 -8.87 0.64 -8.54
C ARG A 58 -8.28 -0.20 -7.41
N LEU A 59 -6.94 -0.29 -7.33
CA LEU A 59 -6.25 -0.95 -6.22
C LEU A 59 -6.62 -0.32 -4.86
N LYS A 60 -6.66 1.01 -4.77
CA LYS A 60 -7.06 1.71 -3.54
C LYS A 60 -8.52 1.43 -3.18
N GLU A 61 -9.41 1.42 -4.17
CA GLU A 61 -10.83 1.12 -3.98
C GLU A 61 -11.05 -0.29 -3.47
N LEU A 62 -10.44 -1.30 -4.11
CA LEU A 62 -10.52 -2.70 -3.68
C LEU A 62 -9.95 -2.90 -2.27
N GLY A 63 -8.88 -2.17 -1.91
CA GLY A 63 -8.34 -2.15 -0.56
C GLY A 63 -9.35 -1.59 0.45
N THR A 64 -9.91 -0.41 0.17
CA THR A 64 -10.94 0.23 1.01
C THR A 64 -12.16 -0.66 1.18
N GLU A 65 -12.71 -1.19 0.08
CA GLU A 65 -13.86 -2.10 0.08
C GLU A 65 -13.63 -3.31 0.99
N PHE A 66 -12.42 -3.90 0.98
CA PHE A 66 -12.08 -5.01 1.87
C PHE A 66 -12.08 -4.60 3.35
N PHE A 67 -11.49 -3.47 3.70
CA PHE A 67 -11.41 -3.04 5.10
C PHE A 67 -12.72 -2.48 5.66
N GLU A 68 -13.67 -2.11 4.79
CA GLU A 68 -15.04 -1.74 5.15
C GLU A 68 -15.96 -2.96 5.40
N LEU A 69 -15.54 -4.17 5.05
CA LEU A 69 -16.31 -5.39 5.31
C LEU A 69 -16.51 -5.65 6.82
N PRO A 70 -17.57 -6.37 7.19
CA PRO A 70 -17.73 -6.90 8.54
C PRO A 70 -16.52 -7.73 8.99
N GLU A 71 -16.19 -7.67 10.28
CA GLU A 71 -15.02 -8.36 10.85
C GLU A 71 -14.96 -9.85 10.49
N LYS A 72 -16.11 -10.55 10.60
CA LYS A 72 -16.24 -11.97 10.26
C LYS A 72 -15.83 -12.29 8.81
N GLU A 73 -16.03 -11.36 7.89
CA GLU A 73 -15.65 -11.54 6.48
C GLU A 73 -14.15 -11.32 6.28
N LYS A 74 -13.56 -10.34 6.97
CA LYS A 74 -12.10 -10.12 6.98
C LYS A 74 -11.36 -11.30 7.64
N GLU A 75 -11.90 -11.85 8.72
CA GLU A 75 -11.37 -13.03 9.42
C GLU A 75 -11.34 -14.30 8.53
N ALA A 76 -12.14 -14.35 7.46
CA ALA A 76 -12.13 -15.48 6.52
C ALA A 76 -10.79 -15.65 5.79
N VAL A 77 -9.94 -14.61 5.77
CA VAL A 77 -8.58 -14.62 5.24
C VAL A 77 -7.54 -14.36 6.33
N ALA A 78 -7.88 -14.53 7.61
CA ALA A 78 -6.98 -14.29 8.72
C ALA A 78 -5.70 -15.13 8.65
N ARG A 79 -4.60 -14.53 9.09
CA ARG A 79 -3.35 -15.27 9.30
C ARG A 79 -3.57 -16.33 10.39
N PRO A 80 -3.22 -17.61 10.16
CA PRO A 80 -3.33 -18.64 11.18
C PRO A 80 -2.45 -18.31 12.39
N ALA A 81 -2.95 -18.56 13.60
CA ALA A 81 -2.27 -18.17 14.85
C ALA A 81 -0.91 -18.88 15.05
N ASP A 82 -0.76 -20.08 14.50
CA ASP A 82 0.44 -20.91 14.53
C ASP A 82 1.35 -20.72 13.30
N SER A 83 0.97 -19.84 12.37
CA SER A 83 1.74 -19.58 11.15
C SER A 83 2.98 -18.73 11.46
N THR A 84 4.13 -19.17 10.95
CA THR A 84 5.34 -18.35 10.86
C THR A 84 5.38 -17.48 9.60
N ASP A 85 4.43 -17.67 8.67
CA ASP A 85 4.29 -16.82 7.48
C ASP A 85 3.60 -15.49 7.84
N LEU A 86 3.78 -14.48 6.99
CA LEU A 86 3.19 -13.16 7.13
C LEU A 86 1.82 -13.05 6.45
N GLU A 87 1.46 -14.00 5.58
CA GLU A 87 0.23 -13.91 4.78
C GLU A 87 -1.05 -14.07 5.62
N GLY A 88 -2.03 -13.23 5.30
CA GLY A 88 -3.36 -13.17 5.91
C GLY A 88 -3.70 -11.84 6.55
N TYR A 89 -4.96 -11.70 6.92
CA TYR A 89 -5.47 -10.57 7.70
C TYR A 89 -5.05 -10.68 9.18
N THR A 90 -4.62 -9.57 9.76
CA THR A 90 -4.24 -9.45 11.16
C THR A 90 -4.68 -8.11 11.73
N THR A 91 -5.21 -8.13 12.95
CA THR A 91 -5.37 -6.93 13.77
C THR A 91 -4.26 -6.93 14.82
N ASP A 92 -3.35 -5.95 14.74
CA ASP A 92 -2.18 -5.92 15.61
C ASP A 92 -2.49 -5.22 16.93
N TYR A 93 -3.22 -5.87 17.83
CA TYR A 93 -3.23 -5.51 19.26
C TYR A 93 -1.96 -6.00 19.99
N LYS A 94 -0.82 -6.08 19.29
CA LYS A 94 0.43 -6.56 19.88
C LYS A 94 1.09 -5.44 20.67
N LYS A 95 1.44 -5.73 21.91
CA LYS A 95 2.36 -4.92 22.69
C LYS A 95 3.77 -5.16 22.16
N ASP A 96 4.50 -4.10 21.85
CA ASP A 96 5.94 -4.22 21.67
C ASP A 96 6.62 -4.63 22.99
N GLY A 97 7.94 -4.85 22.95
CA GLY A 97 8.71 -5.19 24.15
C GLY A 97 8.64 -4.15 25.29
N GLU A 98 8.14 -2.95 24.98
CA GLU A 98 7.95 -1.83 25.91
C GLU A 98 6.46 -1.65 26.33
N GLY A 99 5.58 -2.54 25.88
CA GLY A 99 4.16 -2.52 26.23
C GLY A 99 3.28 -1.60 25.38
N ARG A 100 3.83 -0.94 24.36
CA ARG A 100 3.09 -0.03 23.46
C ARG A 100 2.26 -0.83 22.47
N LYS A 101 1.00 -0.42 22.29
CA LYS A 101 0.09 -1.02 21.30
C LYS A 101 0.16 -0.22 20.00
N THR A 102 0.36 -0.90 18.89
CA THR A 102 0.04 -0.32 17.59
C THR A 102 -1.46 -0.46 17.36
N TRP A 103 -2.10 0.55 16.76
CA TRP A 103 -3.49 0.43 16.30
C TRP A 103 -3.45 0.38 14.78
N ALA A 104 -3.33 -0.83 14.24
CA ALA A 104 -3.37 -1.05 12.81
C ALA A 104 -3.91 -2.44 12.49
N ASP A 105 -4.73 -2.47 11.45
CA ASP A 105 -5.18 -3.68 10.79
C ASP A 105 -4.40 -3.83 9.48
N HIS A 106 -3.99 -5.05 9.18
CA HIS A 106 -3.16 -5.37 8.03
C HIS A 106 -3.69 -6.57 7.29
N LEU A 107 -3.60 -6.53 5.96
CA LEU A 107 -3.73 -7.69 5.10
C LEU A 107 -2.44 -7.79 4.29
N PHE A 108 -1.71 -8.87 4.47
CA PHE A 108 -0.51 -9.16 3.69
C PHE A 108 -0.74 -10.40 2.84
N HIS A 109 -0.35 -10.36 1.58
CA HIS A 109 -0.32 -11.52 0.69
C HIS A 109 0.72 -11.31 -0.40
N ARG A 110 1.24 -12.40 -0.94
CA ARG A 110 2.24 -12.34 -2.01
C ARG A 110 1.55 -12.18 -3.36
N VAL A 111 2.08 -11.24 -4.16
CA VAL A 111 1.64 -10.98 -5.54
C VAL A 111 2.66 -11.39 -6.60
N TRP A 112 3.90 -11.70 -6.19
CA TRP A 112 4.98 -12.14 -7.07
C TRP A 112 6.05 -12.95 -6.30
N PRO A 113 6.70 -13.95 -6.91
CA PRO A 113 6.43 -14.53 -8.23
C PRO A 113 5.15 -15.40 -8.24
N PRO A 114 4.59 -15.72 -9.44
CA PRO A 114 3.32 -16.46 -9.54
C PRO A 114 3.34 -17.82 -8.83
N SER A 115 4.50 -18.48 -8.82
CA SER A 115 4.71 -19.76 -8.13
C SER A 115 4.61 -19.69 -6.60
N ARG A 116 4.61 -18.50 -6.02
CA ARG A 116 4.50 -18.26 -4.57
C ARG A 116 3.20 -17.57 -4.16
N ILE A 117 2.29 -17.30 -5.10
CA ILE A 117 1.00 -16.69 -4.77
C ILE A 117 0.14 -17.72 -4.05
N ASN A 118 -0.36 -17.35 -2.87
CA ASN A 118 -1.30 -18.15 -2.10
C ASN A 118 -2.68 -17.48 -2.05
N TYR A 119 -3.53 -17.81 -3.03
CA TYR A 119 -4.87 -17.24 -3.17
C TYR A 119 -5.82 -17.53 -2.00
N ARG A 120 -5.44 -18.38 -1.04
CA ARG A 120 -6.21 -18.59 0.19
C ARG A 120 -6.37 -17.30 0.99
N PHE A 121 -5.34 -16.45 0.99
CA PHE A 121 -5.28 -15.22 1.78
C PHE A 121 -5.75 -13.98 1.03
N TRP A 122 -6.20 -14.15 -0.22
CA TRP A 122 -6.72 -13.04 -1.01
C TRP A 122 -8.21 -12.84 -0.71
N PRO A 123 -8.68 -11.58 -0.58
CA PRO A 123 -10.10 -11.22 -0.52
C PRO A 123 -10.93 -11.95 -1.59
N LYS A 124 -12.09 -12.45 -1.16
CA LYS A 124 -13.00 -13.26 -2.01
C LYS A 124 -14.26 -12.51 -2.43
N ASN A 125 -14.50 -11.35 -1.83
CA ASN A 125 -15.68 -10.52 -2.00
C ASN A 125 -15.70 -9.76 -3.34
N SER A 126 -14.54 -9.59 -3.99
CA SER A 126 -14.45 -8.98 -5.32
C SER A 126 -13.67 -9.87 -6.28
N PRO A 127 -14.27 -10.32 -7.41
CA PRO A 127 -13.55 -11.07 -8.44
C PRO A 127 -12.38 -10.24 -9.00
N ASP A 128 -12.51 -8.92 -9.06
CA ASP A 128 -11.51 -8.00 -9.62
C ASP A 128 -10.22 -7.96 -8.78
N TYR A 129 -10.28 -8.34 -7.50
CA TYR A 129 -9.08 -8.46 -6.67
C TYR A 129 -8.05 -9.46 -7.23
N ARG A 130 -8.51 -10.42 -8.06
CA ARG A 130 -7.66 -11.50 -8.59
C ARG A 130 -7.08 -11.25 -9.98
N TYR A 131 -7.68 -10.36 -10.77
CA TYR A 131 -7.45 -10.30 -12.21
C TYR A 131 -6.71 -9.04 -12.70
N GLU A 132 -6.29 -8.15 -11.80
CA GLU A 132 -5.58 -6.91 -12.18
C GLU A 132 -4.04 -7.02 -12.12
N TYR A 133 -3.50 -8.22 -12.36
CA TYR A 133 -2.06 -8.49 -12.44
C TYR A 133 -1.63 -8.85 -13.86
#